data_AF-C5KIS2-F1
#
_entry.id   AF-C5KIS2-F1
#
_cell.length_a   1.000
_cell.length_b   1.000
_cell.length_c   1.000
_cell.angle_alpha   90.00
_cell.angle_beta   90.00
_cell.angle_gamma   90.00
#
_symmetry.space_group_name_H-M   'P 1'
#
loop_
_entity.id
_entity.type
_entity.pdbx_description
1 polymer ?
#
loop_
_entity_poly.entity_id
_entity_poly.type
_entity_poly.pdbx_seq_one_letter_code
_entity_poly.pdbx_strand_id
1 'polypeptide(L)'
;MKALSIVTSVLQDYCFAVNPLKTVGPASVTPFCGLVIESGGRYRPHPSRRVLTEASFDLAWDEFINGTFKAKRKRGAPKVAAAASNLKISSRVSWLKSWCGTFNYFLGHLTKQQLDALHALTDVSKRLQDPAITDKEVEAQSTLVHAAFKSLFDYYLSGIPALYAARDDQAIGTIVLSDANCHG
;
A
#
# COMPACT_ATOMS: atom_id res chain seq x y z
N MET A 1 -2.27 29.42 4.75
CA MET A 1 -2.80 30.04 3.51
C MET A 1 -1.71 30.58 2.59
N LYS A 2 -0.77 31.41 3.06
CA LYS A 2 0.31 32.00 2.24
C LYS A 2 1.17 30.96 1.47
N ALA A 3 1.50 29.83 2.09
CA ALA A 3 2.32 28.81 1.43
C ALA A 3 1.59 28.11 0.28
N LEU A 4 0.30 27.81 0.43
CA LEU A 4 -0.51 27.17 -0.61
C LEU A 4 -0.69 28.10 -1.82
N SER A 5 -0.90 29.41 -1.59
CA SER A 5 -1.02 30.37 -2.69
C SER A 5 0.28 30.51 -3.46
N ILE A 6 1.43 30.61 -2.77
CA ILE A 6 2.75 30.67 -3.40
C ILE A 6 2.99 29.43 -4.28
N VAL A 7 2.76 28.24 -3.74
CA VAL A 7 2.97 26.99 -4.48
C VAL A 7 2.02 26.85 -5.66
N THR A 8 0.76 27.27 -5.51
CA THR A 8 -0.21 27.28 -6.62
C THR A 8 0.26 28.18 -7.76
N SER A 9 0.73 29.39 -7.45
CA SER A 9 1.26 30.32 -8.47
C SER A 9 2.47 29.73 -9.18
N VAL A 10 3.45 29.18 -8.44
CA VAL A 10 4.64 28.56 -9.03
C VAL A 10 4.25 27.41 -9.96
N LEU A 11 3.31 26.54 -9.57
CA LEU A 11 2.86 25.44 -10.43
C LEU A 11 2.21 25.95 -11.72
N GLN A 12 1.38 26.98 -11.61
CA GLN A 12 0.74 27.61 -12.77
C GLN A 12 1.76 28.26 -13.70
N ASP A 13 2.80 28.89 -13.15
CA ASP A 13 3.93 29.45 -13.93
C ASP A 13 4.68 28.35 -14.72
N TYR A 14 4.75 27.13 -14.17
CA TYR A 14 5.27 25.94 -14.85
C TYR A 14 4.22 25.18 -15.68
N CYS A 15 3.09 25.80 -16.00
CA CYS A 15 2.00 25.23 -16.81
C CYS A 15 1.31 23.99 -16.21
N PHE A 16 1.43 23.77 -14.89
CA PHE A 16 0.64 22.73 -14.22
C PHE A 16 -0.77 23.23 -13.90
N ALA A 17 -1.77 22.41 -14.24
CA ALA A 17 -3.16 22.67 -13.87
C ALA A 17 -3.44 22.22 -12.43
N VAL A 18 -3.64 23.17 -11.52
CA VAL A 18 -4.05 22.88 -10.14
C VAL A 18 -5.56 22.68 -10.08
N ASN A 19 -6.01 21.49 -9.69
CA ASN A 19 -7.43 21.19 -9.54
C ASN A 19 -7.91 21.51 -8.11
N PRO A 20 -8.69 22.60 -7.91
CA PRO A 20 -9.12 23.01 -6.58
C PRO A 20 -10.04 21.97 -5.88
N LEU A 21 -10.70 21.09 -6.64
CA LEU A 21 -11.54 20.02 -6.08
C LEU A 21 -10.71 18.87 -5.47
N LYS A 22 -9.44 18.74 -5.87
CA LYS A 22 -8.51 17.72 -5.33
C LYS A 22 -7.49 18.33 -4.37
N THR A 23 -7.44 19.66 -4.28
CA THR A 23 -6.55 20.37 -3.35
C THR A 23 -7.13 20.34 -1.95
N VAL A 24 -6.40 19.76 -1.01
CA VAL A 24 -6.73 19.80 0.41
C VAL A 24 -6.00 20.98 1.05
N GLY A 25 -6.74 21.89 1.65
CA GLY A 25 -6.17 23.03 2.39
C GLY A 25 -5.49 22.58 3.70
N PRO A 26 -4.98 23.53 4.51
CA PRO A 26 -4.45 23.21 5.83
C PRO A 26 -5.50 22.46 6.66
N ALA A 27 -5.17 21.26 7.11
CA ALA A 27 -6.03 20.42 7.93
C ALA A 27 -5.24 19.90 9.13
N SER A 28 -5.95 19.59 10.21
CA SER A 28 -5.33 18.99 11.41
C SER A 28 -4.91 17.54 11.21
N VAL A 29 -5.50 16.88 10.20
CA VAL A 29 -5.27 15.49 9.79
C VAL A 29 -5.33 15.42 8.27
N THR A 30 -4.28 14.90 7.63
CA THR A 30 -4.18 14.79 6.16
C THR A 30 -3.70 13.40 5.75
N PRO A 31 -4.46 12.64 4.94
CA PRO A 31 -3.97 11.41 4.34
C PRO A 31 -2.94 11.74 3.25
N PHE A 32 -1.77 11.10 3.27
CA PHE A 32 -0.73 11.28 2.27
C PHE A 32 0.10 10.01 2.08
N CYS A 33 0.25 9.54 0.84
CA CYS A 33 1.11 8.39 0.48
C CYS A 33 1.01 7.20 1.44
N GLY A 34 -0.21 6.73 1.73
CA GLY A 34 -0.43 5.60 2.63
C GLY A 34 -0.21 5.91 4.12
N LEU A 35 -0.06 7.18 4.49
CA LEU A 35 0.06 7.67 5.86
C LEU A 35 -1.08 8.64 6.19
N VAL A 36 -1.31 8.83 7.48
CA VAL A 36 -2.12 9.88 8.08
C VAL A 36 -1.16 10.80 8.82
N ILE A 37 -1.06 12.04 8.37
CA ILE A 37 -0.25 13.09 9.01
C ILE A 37 -1.17 13.89 9.90
N GLU A 38 -0.81 14.02 11.18
CA GLU A 38 -1.55 14.73 12.22
C GLU A 38 -0.79 16.00 12.65
N SER A 39 -1.50 16.91 13.29
CA SER A 39 -0.93 18.15 13.82
C SER A 39 0.24 17.88 14.79
N GLY A 40 1.29 18.68 14.68
CA GLY A 40 2.52 18.52 15.48
C GLY A 40 3.54 17.54 14.88
N GLY A 41 3.43 17.22 13.58
CA GLY A 41 4.40 16.36 12.89
C GLY A 41 4.25 14.86 13.19
N ARG A 42 3.18 14.46 13.89
CA ARG A 42 2.86 13.05 14.09
C ARG A 42 2.39 12.45 12.77
N TYR A 43 2.83 11.24 12.47
CA TYR A 43 2.28 10.46 11.37
C TYR A 43 2.16 9.01 11.78
N ARG A 44 1.17 8.35 11.17
CA ARG A 44 0.94 6.91 11.34
C ARG A 44 0.41 6.37 10.03
N PRO A 45 0.43 5.06 9.83
CA PRO A 45 -0.06 4.57 8.57
C PRO A 45 -1.58 4.62 8.37
N HIS A 46 -1.97 4.70 7.10
CA HIS A 46 -3.34 4.63 6.61
C HIS A 46 -3.60 3.21 6.07
N PRO A 47 -4.72 2.51 6.37
CA PRO A 47 -5.95 2.96 7.03
C PRO A 47 -6.10 2.51 8.50
N SER A 48 -6.45 3.45 9.40
CA SER A 48 -6.64 3.20 10.84
C SER A 48 -7.34 1.88 11.18
N ARG A 49 -7.06 1.27 12.35
CA ARG A 49 -7.69 0.05 12.90
C ARG A 49 -9.23 -0.05 12.69
N ARG A 50 -9.94 1.07 12.48
CA ARG A 50 -11.38 1.09 12.15
C ARG A 50 -11.75 0.51 10.78
N VAL A 51 -10.78 0.34 9.85
CA VAL A 51 -11.03 -0.17 8.48
C VAL A 51 -10.59 -1.63 8.31
N LEU A 52 -9.60 -2.08 9.08
CA LEU A 52 -9.10 -3.44 9.05
C LEU A 52 -9.57 -4.17 10.31
N THR A 53 -10.35 -5.23 10.12
CA THR A 53 -10.84 -6.12 11.18
C THR A 53 -10.32 -7.54 10.93
N GLU A 54 -10.51 -8.46 11.88
CA GLU A 54 -10.24 -9.88 11.63
C GLU A 54 -11.03 -10.42 10.43
N ALA A 55 -12.28 -9.98 10.25
CA ALA A 55 -13.07 -10.33 9.06
C ALA A 55 -12.41 -9.85 7.76
N SER A 56 -11.65 -8.74 7.80
CA SER A 56 -10.88 -8.28 6.63
C SER A 56 -9.69 -9.19 6.34
N PHE A 57 -9.10 -9.83 7.36
CA PHE A 57 -8.08 -10.85 7.17
C PHE A 57 -8.68 -12.07 6.47
N ASP A 58 -9.80 -12.59 6.97
CA ASP A 58 -10.44 -13.80 6.42
C ASP A 58 -10.83 -13.61 4.95
N LEU A 59 -11.39 -12.44 4.61
CA LEU A 59 -11.71 -12.08 3.23
C LEU A 59 -10.45 -12.03 2.35
N ALA A 60 -9.39 -11.35 2.82
CA ALA A 60 -8.15 -11.26 2.07
C ALA A 60 -7.49 -12.63 1.89
N TRP A 61 -7.58 -13.50 2.89
CA TRP A 61 -7.05 -14.85 2.83
C TRP A 61 -7.85 -15.75 1.88
N ASP A 62 -9.17 -15.66 1.92
CA ASP A 62 -10.06 -16.36 0.97
C ASP A 62 -9.72 -15.97 -0.48
N GLU A 63 -9.50 -14.68 -0.74
CA GLU A 63 -9.07 -14.19 -2.06
C GLU A 63 -7.76 -14.84 -2.54
N PHE A 64 -6.79 -15.03 -1.64
CA PHE A 64 -5.53 -15.68 -1.94
C PHE A 64 -5.73 -17.17 -2.23
N ILE A 65 -6.43 -17.89 -1.36
CA ILE A 65 -6.63 -19.34 -1.50
C ILE A 65 -7.42 -19.68 -2.76
N ASN A 66 -8.48 -18.92 -3.05
CA ASN A 66 -9.34 -19.15 -4.20
C ASN A 66 -8.80 -18.51 -5.50
N GLY A 67 -7.77 -17.65 -5.41
CA GLY A 67 -7.22 -16.95 -6.57
C GLY A 67 -8.25 -16.04 -7.24
N THR A 68 -9.08 -15.37 -6.44
CA THR A 68 -10.15 -14.49 -6.91
C THR A 68 -9.75 -13.02 -6.89
N PHE A 69 -8.53 -12.70 -6.41
CA PHE A 69 -8.02 -11.34 -6.36
C PHE A 69 -7.96 -10.70 -7.74
N LYS A 70 -8.59 -9.52 -7.85
CA LYS A 70 -8.63 -8.71 -9.07
C LYS A 70 -7.79 -7.46 -8.87
N ALA A 71 -6.53 -7.49 -9.32
CA ALA A 71 -5.73 -6.29 -9.38
C ALA A 71 -6.43 -5.24 -10.26
N LYS A 72 -6.35 -3.95 -9.85
CA LYS A 72 -6.80 -2.84 -10.70
C LYS A 72 -6.03 -2.89 -12.01
N ARG A 73 -6.70 -3.27 -13.10
CA ARG A 73 -6.11 -3.26 -14.43
C ARG A 73 -5.79 -1.82 -14.84
N LYS A 74 -4.59 -1.60 -15.39
CA LYS A 74 -4.33 -0.38 -16.16
C LYS A 74 -5.33 -0.34 -17.32
N ARG A 75 -6.01 0.80 -17.47
CA ARG A 75 -6.94 1.05 -18.60
C ARG A 75 -6.19 0.76 -19.91
N GLY A 76 -6.76 -0.06 -20.79
CA GLY A 76 -6.17 -0.40 -22.09
C GLY A 76 -5.27 -1.64 -22.15
N ALA A 77 -5.07 -2.38 -21.04
CA ALA A 77 -4.28 -3.61 -21.09
C ALA A 77 -5.03 -4.72 -21.88
N PRO A 78 -4.40 -5.37 -22.89
CA PRO A 78 -5.03 -6.42 -23.67
C PRO A 78 -5.41 -7.63 -22.80
N LYS A 79 -6.60 -8.20 -23.03
CA LYS A 79 -7.05 -9.45 -22.40
C LYS A 79 -6.30 -10.61 -23.05
N VAL A 80 -5.30 -11.17 -22.37
CA VAL A 80 -4.67 -12.43 -22.78
C VAL A 80 -5.45 -13.59 -22.15
N ALA A 81 -5.87 -14.55 -22.96
CA ALA A 81 -6.48 -15.79 -22.48
C ALA A 81 -5.35 -16.68 -21.92
N ALA A 82 -5.38 -16.91 -20.60
CA ALA A 82 -4.45 -17.82 -19.93
C ALA A 82 -5.20 -19.07 -19.45
N ALA A 83 -4.50 -20.20 -19.37
CA ALA A 83 -5.03 -21.41 -18.75
C ALA A 83 -5.48 -21.14 -17.29
N ALA A 84 -6.48 -21.87 -16.80
CA ALA A 84 -7.08 -21.64 -15.49
C ALA A 84 -6.08 -21.72 -14.32
N SER A 85 -5.10 -22.64 -14.37
CA SER A 85 -4.01 -22.73 -13.38
C SER A 85 -3.11 -21.49 -13.39
N ASN A 86 -2.72 -21.03 -14.59
CA ASN A 86 -1.95 -19.79 -14.77
C ASN A 86 -2.74 -18.55 -14.30
N LEU A 87 -4.08 -18.56 -14.39
CA LEU A 87 -4.93 -17.51 -13.85
C LEU A 87 -4.93 -17.49 -12.31
N LYS A 88 -5.00 -18.66 -11.66
CA LYS A 88 -4.96 -18.75 -10.19
C LYS A 88 -3.61 -18.29 -9.63
N ILE A 89 -2.50 -18.77 -10.21
CA ILE A 89 -1.15 -18.37 -9.80
C ILE A 89 -0.93 -16.87 -10.03
N SER A 90 -1.30 -16.34 -11.21
CA SER A 90 -1.16 -14.91 -11.48
C SER A 90 -2.02 -14.02 -10.57
N SER A 91 -3.21 -14.50 -10.18
CA SER A 91 -4.04 -13.83 -9.17
C SER A 91 -3.34 -13.78 -7.80
N ARG A 92 -2.80 -14.91 -7.33
CA ARG A 92 -2.02 -15.00 -6.07
C ARG A 92 -0.77 -14.13 -6.08
N VAL A 93 -0.02 -14.09 -7.18
CA VAL A 93 1.13 -13.19 -7.36
C VAL A 93 0.69 -11.72 -7.28
N SER A 94 -0.42 -11.38 -7.93
CA SER A 94 -0.97 -10.02 -7.90
C SER A 94 -1.43 -9.61 -6.50
N TRP A 95 -2.03 -10.54 -5.76
CA TRP A 95 -2.42 -10.38 -4.37
C TRP A 95 -1.19 -10.11 -3.49
N LEU A 96 -0.14 -10.94 -3.62
CA LEU A 96 1.11 -10.77 -2.86
C LEU A 96 1.76 -9.41 -3.16
N LYS A 97 1.82 -9.00 -4.44
CA LYS A 97 2.36 -7.69 -4.82
C LYS A 97 1.55 -6.54 -4.21
N SER A 98 0.22 -6.64 -4.21
CA SER A 98 -0.65 -5.62 -3.63
C SER A 98 -0.41 -5.48 -2.13
N TRP A 99 -0.44 -6.57 -1.39
CA TRP A 99 -0.27 -6.55 0.07
C TRP A 99 1.16 -6.21 0.50
N CYS A 100 2.20 -6.73 -0.17
CA CYS A 100 3.57 -6.26 0.06
C CYS A 100 3.69 -4.75 -0.19
N GLY A 101 3.05 -4.23 -1.25
CA GLY A 101 2.97 -2.80 -1.51
C GLY A 101 2.33 -2.03 -0.35
N THR A 102 1.21 -2.53 0.18
CA THR A 102 0.55 -1.96 1.36
C THR A 102 1.48 -1.95 2.58
N PHE A 103 2.12 -3.07 2.91
CA PHE A 103 3.02 -3.16 4.07
C PHE A 103 4.30 -2.35 3.92
N ASN A 104 4.78 -2.13 2.68
CA ASN A 104 5.95 -1.29 2.42
C ASN A 104 5.73 0.18 2.80
N TYR A 105 4.50 0.70 2.76
CA TYR A 105 4.21 2.03 3.30
C TYR A 105 4.50 2.14 4.80
N PHE A 106 4.58 1.00 5.48
CA PHE A 106 4.74 0.90 6.93
C PHE A 106 6.16 0.51 7.32
N LEU A 107 7.10 0.38 6.36
CA LEU A 107 8.43 -0.17 6.59
C LEU A 107 9.15 0.45 7.79
N GLY A 108 9.09 1.79 7.93
CA GLY A 108 9.70 2.52 9.04
C GLY A 108 9.09 2.25 10.42
N HIS A 109 7.95 1.56 10.48
CA HIS A 109 7.28 1.18 11.72
C HIS A 109 7.40 -0.31 12.04
N LEU A 110 7.83 -1.14 11.09
CA LEU A 110 7.87 -2.59 11.29
C LEU A 110 9.00 -2.97 12.25
N THR A 111 8.71 -3.87 13.20
CA THR A 111 9.78 -4.49 13.99
C THR A 111 10.55 -5.50 13.12
N LYS A 112 11.69 -6.00 13.61
CA LYS A 112 12.46 -7.04 12.93
C LYS A 112 11.60 -8.24 12.52
N GLN A 113 10.73 -8.71 13.41
CA GLN A 113 9.85 -9.86 13.13
C GLN A 113 8.90 -9.59 11.96
N GLN A 114 8.34 -8.39 11.87
CA GLN A 114 7.45 -8.01 10.77
C GLN A 114 8.22 -7.75 9.47
N LEU A 115 9.44 -7.22 9.54
CA LEU A 115 10.31 -7.11 8.38
C LEU A 115 10.63 -8.49 7.79
N ASP A 116 10.97 -9.47 8.64
CA ASP A 116 11.22 -10.84 8.20
C ASP A 116 9.98 -11.47 7.54
N ALA A 117 8.79 -11.22 8.10
CA ALA A 117 7.52 -11.65 7.49
C ALA A 117 7.27 -10.99 6.12
N LEU A 118 7.56 -9.70 5.98
CA LEU A 118 7.42 -8.98 4.70
C LEU A 118 8.41 -9.48 3.64
N HIS A 119 9.64 -9.79 4.05
CA HIS A 119 10.62 -10.42 3.17
C HIS A 119 10.16 -11.80 2.71
N ALA A 120 9.62 -12.63 3.62
CA ALA A 120 9.07 -13.94 3.26
C ALA A 120 7.95 -13.84 2.21
N LEU A 121 7.01 -12.90 2.37
CA LEU A 121 5.97 -12.67 1.36
C LEU A 121 6.54 -12.22 0.01
N THR A 122 7.55 -11.35 0.05
CA THR A 122 8.23 -10.83 -1.15
C THR A 122 8.97 -11.94 -1.90
N ASP A 123 9.63 -12.85 -1.18
CA ASP A 123 10.36 -13.96 -1.77
C ASP A 123 9.42 -15.03 -2.34
N VAL A 124 8.31 -15.34 -1.65
CA VAL A 124 7.26 -16.18 -2.23
C VAL A 124 6.71 -15.54 -3.50
N SER A 125 6.44 -14.22 -3.50
CA SER A 125 5.97 -13.50 -4.69
C SER A 125 6.91 -13.65 -5.89
N LYS A 126 8.24 -13.60 -5.66
CA LYS A 126 9.24 -13.85 -6.72
C LYS A 126 9.21 -15.31 -7.18
N ARG A 127 9.17 -16.27 -6.25
CA ARG A 127 9.15 -17.70 -6.58
C ARG A 127 7.92 -18.10 -7.39
N LEU A 128 6.74 -17.57 -7.06
CA LEU A 128 5.50 -17.84 -7.80
C LEU A 128 5.48 -17.24 -9.22
N GLN A 129 6.47 -16.42 -9.59
CA GLN A 129 6.62 -15.89 -10.95
C GLN A 129 7.52 -16.79 -11.83
N ASP A 130 8.10 -17.85 -11.28
CA ASP A 130 8.88 -18.82 -12.06
C ASP A 130 7.95 -19.56 -13.05
N PRO A 131 8.22 -19.52 -14.37
CA PRO A 131 7.44 -20.25 -15.36
C PRO A 131 7.40 -21.76 -15.14
N ALA A 132 8.36 -22.33 -14.42
CA ALA A 132 8.45 -23.76 -14.14
C ALA A 132 7.71 -24.19 -12.86
N ILE A 133 7.13 -23.27 -12.10
CA ILE A 133 6.51 -23.60 -10.82
C ILE A 133 5.25 -24.47 -11.00
N THR A 134 5.13 -25.49 -10.15
CA THR A 134 3.97 -26.39 -10.14
C THR A 134 2.92 -25.95 -9.12
N ASP A 135 1.65 -26.30 -9.35
CA ASP A 135 0.56 -26.04 -8.40
C ASP A 135 0.85 -26.60 -7.00
N LYS A 136 1.51 -27.77 -6.93
CA LYS A 136 1.91 -28.40 -5.66
C LYS A 136 2.92 -27.54 -4.90
N GLU A 137 3.89 -26.96 -5.59
CA GLU A 137 4.87 -26.05 -4.98
C GLU A 137 4.21 -24.76 -4.52
N VAL A 138 3.24 -24.24 -5.28
CA VAL A 138 2.45 -23.07 -4.87
C VAL A 138 1.69 -23.36 -3.59
N GLU A 139 0.96 -24.47 -3.52
CA GLU A 139 0.19 -24.84 -2.32
C GLU A 139 1.10 -25.12 -1.11
N ALA A 140 2.30 -25.65 -1.31
CA ALA A 140 3.28 -25.83 -0.24
C ALA A 140 3.72 -24.50 0.40
N GLN A 141 3.65 -23.37 -0.32
CA GLN A 141 3.94 -22.05 0.25
C GLN A 141 2.78 -21.46 1.06
N SER A 142 1.55 -21.97 0.93
CA SER A 142 0.35 -21.36 1.52
C SER A 142 0.47 -21.21 3.05
N THR A 143 1.02 -22.19 3.75
CA THR A 143 1.23 -22.12 5.21
C THR A 143 2.18 -20.98 5.59
N LEU A 144 3.28 -20.80 4.85
CA LEU A 144 4.24 -19.72 5.07
C LEU A 144 3.59 -18.36 4.79
N VAL A 145 2.86 -18.24 3.68
CA VAL A 145 2.15 -17.00 3.32
C VAL A 145 1.13 -16.64 4.39
N HIS A 146 0.32 -17.59 4.84
CA HIS A 146 -0.67 -17.37 5.89
C HIS A 146 -0.03 -16.84 7.18
N ALA A 147 1.02 -17.51 7.66
CA ALA A 147 1.71 -17.13 8.89
C ALA A 147 2.35 -15.74 8.78
N ALA A 148 3.05 -15.46 7.68
CA ALA A 148 3.69 -14.16 7.45
C ALA A 148 2.65 -13.04 7.30
N PHE A 149 1.58 -13.29 6.54
CA PHE A 149 0.49 -12.34 6.36
C PHE A 149 -0.24 -12.04 7.67
N LYS A 150 -0.58 -13.08 8.46
CA LYS A 150 -1.23 -12.92 9.77
C LYS A 150 -0.36 -12.13 10.74
N SER A 151 0.95 -12.40 10.78
CA SER A 151 1.90 -11.63 11.60
C SER A 151 1.90 -10.13 11.28
N LEU A 152 1.92 -9.78 9.98
CA LEU A 152 1.86 -8.39 9.52
C LEU A 152 0.49 -7.75 9.81
N PHE A 153 -0.58 -8.51 9.61
CA PHE A 153 -1.95 -8.05 9.84
C PHE A 153 -2.21 -7.82 11.34
N ASP A 154 -1.78 -8.73 12.20
CA ASP A 154 -1.93 -8.62 13.66
C ASP A 154 -1.13 -7.45 14.22
N TYR A 155 0.08 -7.23 13.70
CA TYR A 155 0.86 -6.04 14.04
C TYR A 155 0.12 -4.75 13.67
N TYR A 156 -0.60 -4.75 12.55
CA TYR A 156 -1.43 -3.64 12.16
C TYR A 156 -2.61 -3.42 13.12
N LEU A 157 -3.32 -4.51 13.46
CA LEU A 157 -4.45 -4.50 14.39
C LEU A 157 -4.03 -4.13 15.83
N SER A 158 -2.82 -4.52 16.25
CA SER A 158 -2.26 -4.15 17.55
C SER A 158 -1.93 -2.67 17.65
N GLY A 159 -2.09 -1.91 16.56
CA GLY A 159 -1.90 -0.46 16.44
C GLY A 159 -0.46 -0.07 16.33
N ILE A 160 -0.14 0.40 15.14
CA ILE A 160 1.16 0.95 14.83
C ILE A 160 1.32 2.28 15.57
N PRO A 161 2.38 2.45 16.39
CA PRO A 161 2.61 3.69 17.11
C PRO A 161 2.80 4.85 16.13
N ALA A 162 2.34 6.04 16.50
CA ALA A 162 2.63 7.23 15.73
C ALA A 162 4.12 7.57 15.83
N LEU A 163 4.74 7.87 14.70
CA LEU A 163 6.09 8.41 14.64
C LEU A 163 6.01 9.95 14.55
N TYR A 164 7.07 10.61 14.99
CA TYR A 164 7.20 12.06 14.90
C TYR A 164 8.18 12.41 13.78
N ALA A 165 7.71 13.13 12.78
CA ALA A 165 8.55 13.86 11.84
C ALA A 165 8.85 15.24 12.44
N ALA A 166 9.68 15.26 13.49
CA ALA A 166 10.14 16.50 14.11
C ALA A 166 11.67 16.52 14.11
N ARG A 167 12.22 17.68 13.74
CA ARG A 167 13.56 18.12 14.12
C ARG A 167 13.32 19.31 15.05
N ASP A 168 13.81 19.23 16.28
CA ASP A 168 13.93 20.35 17.22
C ASP A 168 12.70 21.28 17.26
N ASP A 169 11.54 20.73 17.64
CA ASP A 169 10.28 21.45 17.89
C ASP A 169 9.66 22.21 16.69
N GLN A 170 10.22 22.09 15.49
CA GLN A 170 9.61 22.59 14.27
C GLN A 170 8.84 21.48 13.56
N ALA A 171 7.52 21.53 13.64
CA ALA A 171 6.66 20.69 12.81
C ALA A 171 6.95 21.01 11.34
N ILE A 172 7.40 20.01 10.58
CA ILE A 172 7.62 20.14 9.15
C ILE A 172 6.25 20.38 8.51
N GLY A 173 6.00 21.64 8.11
CA GLY A 173 4.86 21.98 7.26
C GLY A 173 4.98 21.22 5.96
N THR A 174 4.26 20.12 5.82
CA THR A 174 4.37 19.27 4.64
C THR A 174 3.45 19.85 3.56
N ILE A 175 4.03 20.50 2.55
CA ILE A 175 3.33 20.80 1.32
C ILE A 175 3.48 19.58 0.41
N VAL A 176 2.36 18.93 0.16
CA VAL A 176 2.30 17.74 -0.68
C VAL A 176 1.91 18.15 -2.09
N LEU A 177 2.74 17.75 -3.05
CA LEU A 177 2.46 17.90 -4.47
C LEU A 177 2.30 16.50 -5.08
N SER A 178 1.09 16.22 -5.55
CA SER A 178 0.75 14.98 -6.26
C SER A 178 0.43 15.35 -7.69
N ASP A 179 1.30 14.98 -8.62
CA ASP A 179 0.96 15.00 -10.04
C ASP A 179 -0.07 13.90 -10.32
N ALA A 180 -1.19 14.28 -10.93
CA ALA A 180 -2.17 13.35 -11.45
C ALA A 180 -2.21 13.55 -12.96
N ASN A 181 -1.23 12.98 -13.66
CA ASN A 181 -1.12 12.88 -15.12
C ASN A 181 -2.31 13.51 -15.86
N CYS A 182 -2.17 14.78 -16.23
CA CYS A 182 -3.11 15.41 -17.14
C CYS A 182 -2.93 14.73 -18.50
N HIS A 183 -4.01 14.14 -19.00
CA HIS A 183 -4.10 13.65 -20.36
C HIS A 183 -3.66 14.74 -21.35
N GLY A 184 -2.65 14.41 -22.16
CA GLY A 184 -2.42 14.93 -23.50
C GLY A 184 -2.49 13.77 -24.47
#